data_AF-A0A3N4P320-F1
#
_entry.id   AF-A0A3N4P320-F1
#
_cell.length_a   1.000
_cell.length_b   1.000
_cell.length_c   1.000
_cell.angle_alpha   90.00
_cell.angle_beta   90.00
_cell.angle_gamma   90.00
#
_symmetry.space_group_name_H-M   'P 1'
#
loop_
_entity.id
_entity.type
_entity.pdbx_description
1 polymer ?
#
loop_
_entity_poly.entity_id
_entity_poly.type
_entity_poly.pdbx_seq_one_letter_code
_entity_poly.pdbx_strand_id
1 'polypeptide(L)'
;MKKLSLLLLLCSLFFINCKNTSKEKEIASIKKEINIQNIEVNKSEIKLNGNEGNWYYNNKLFNGYMVTYTDNGKLEQKVGFYNGKKQGIAKIWFPNGQLKVKSHYQQNKLIGSYKSWWPNGVLASEANYKNGKLQGVEKRWYASGQIAKQMTYTNGKEEGMQKAWLKNGKLYVNYEAKNGRIFGMKKANLCYQLEDEVVIEDERTISIFGEKKKNIPNIKTLQK
;
A
#
# COMPACT_ATOMS: atom_id res chain seq x y z
N MET A 1 -26.65 43.14 -52.72
CA MET A 1 -27.60 43.29 -51.61
C MET A 1 -28.69 42.24 -51.74
N LYS A 2 -28.80 41.37 -50.72
CA LYS A 2 -29.86 40.41 -50.36
C LYS A 2 -30.85 39.95 -51.46
N LYS A 3 -30.77 38.67 -51.85
CA LYS A 3 -31.96 37.88 -52.20
C LYS A 3 -32.15 36.79 -51.14
N LEU A 4 -33.28 36.88 -50.45
CA LEU A 4 -33.70 36.04 -49.34
C LEU A 4 -34.91 35.22 -49.81
N SER A 5 -34.83 33.91 -49.57
CA SER A 5 -35.92 32.94 -49.35
C SER A 5 -36.92 32.60 -50.47
N LEU A 6 -36.87 31.34 -50.92
CA LEU A 6 -38.01 30.53 -51.41
C LEU A 6 -37.60 29.03 -51.27
N LEU A 7 -38.03 28.29 -50.24
CA LEU A 7 -39.25 27.46 -50.10
C LEU A 7 -39.04 25.97 -50.49
N LEU A 8 -39.69 25.07 -49.73
CA LEU A 8 -39.98 23.61 -49.94
C LEU A 8 -38.97 22.62 -49.30
N LEU A 9 -39.25 21.92 -48.18
CA LEU A 9 -40.32 20.95 -47.85
C LEU A 9 -40.13 19.62 -48.60
N LEU A 10 -39.65 18.56 -47.92
CA LEU A 10 -40.31 17.23 -47.89
C LEU A 10 -39.61 16.19 -46.98
N CYS A 11 -40.50 15.40 -46.37
CA CYS A 11 -40.32 14.22 -45.53
C CYS A 11 -39.37 13.12 -46.02
N SER A 12 -38.80 12.44 -45.00
CA SER A 12 -38.65 10.98 -44.86
C SER A 12 -38.03 10.17 -46.00
N LEU A 13 -36.84 9.61 -45.75
CA LEU A 13 -36.52 8.25 -46.19
C LEU A 13 -35.81 7.49 -45.06
N PHE A 14 -36.48 6.43 -44.64
CA PHE A 14 -35.98 5.31 -43.85
C PHE A 14 -34.68 4.76 -44.47
N PHE A 15 -33.65 4.57 -43.64
CA PHE A 15 -32.68 3.50 -43.87
C PHE A 15 -32.78 2.48 -42.74
N ILE A 16 -33.38 1.35 -43.13
CA ILE A 16 -33.46 0.09 -42.42
C ILE A 16 -32.10 -0.61 -42.48
N ASN A 17 -31.75 -1.28 -41.37
CA ASN A 17 -30.79 -2.38 -41.21
C ASN A 17 -29.33 -2.20 -41.66
N CYS A 18 -28.44 -2.35 -40.68
CA CYS A 18 -27.59 -3.54 -40.67
C CYS A 18 -27.42 -4.07 -39.24
N LYS A 19 -28.05 -5.23 -38.97
CA LYS A 19 -27.64 -6.13 -37.89
C LYS A 19 -26.24 -6.65 -38.23
N ASN A 20 -25.22 -6.15 -37.55
CA ASN A 20 -23.99 -6.90 -37.39
C ASN A 20 -23.87 -7.35 -35.94
N THR A 21 -24.47 -8.51 -35.72
CA THR A 21 -24.17 -9.43 -34.64
C THR A 21 -22.72 -9.89 -34.80
N SER A 22 -21.79 -9.29 -34.06
CA SER A 22 -20.53 -9.94 -33.72
C SER A 22 -20.48 -10.10 -32.20
N LYS A 23 -20.97 -11.26 -31.74
CA LYS A 23 -20.62 -11.93 -30.47
C LYS A 23 -19.91 -11.04 -29.42
N GLU A 24 -20.67 -10.24 -28.68
CA GLU A 24 -20.31 -9.80 -27.32
C GLU A 24 -20.96 -10.71 -26.26
N LYS A 25 -21.10 -11.99 -26.61
CA LYS A 25 -21.20 -13.06 -25.63
C LYS A 25 -19.95 -13.91 -25.74
N GLU A 26 -18.89 -13.44 -25.09
CA GLU A 26 -18.01 -14.32 -24.31
C GLU A 26 -17.15 -13.50 -23.35
N ILE A 27 -17.32 -13.80 -22.06
CA ILE A 27 -16.51 -13.35 -20.92
C ILE A 27 -16.78 -11.91 -20.45
N ALA A 28 -18.06 -11.55 -20.31
CA ALA A 28 -18.45 -10.89 -19.07
C ALA A 28 -18.14 -11.89 -17.95
N SER A 29 -16.94 -11.75 -17.38
CA SER A 29 -16.42 -12.60 -16.32
C SER A 29 -17.49 -12.77 -15.25
N ILE A 30 -18.07 -13.97 -15.16
CA ILE A 30 -18.81 -14.39 -13.99
C ILE A 30 -17.81 -14.29 -12.84
N LYS A 31 -17.79 -13.16 -12.13
CA LYS A 31 -17.22 -13.08 -10.79
C LYS A 31 -18.09 -14.01 -9.97
N LYS A 32 -17.78 -15.30 -10.00
CA LYS A 32 -18.35 -16.29 -9.10
C LYS A 32 -18.02 -15.77 -7.71
N GLU A 33 -19.02 -15.26 -7.00
CA GLU A 33 -18.83 -14.83 -5.62
C GLU A 33 -18.33 -16.04 -4.84
N ILE A 34 -17.09 -15.95 -4.40
CA ILE A 34 -16.48 -17.00 -3.61
C ILE A 34 -17.11 -16.91 -2.22
N ASN A 35 -17.98 -17.87 -1.91
CA ASN A 35 -18.60 -18.00 -0.60
C ASN A 35 -17.60 -18.64 0.38
N ILE A 36 -17.03 -17.82 1.26
CA ILE A 36 -16.23 -18.29 2.40
C ILE A 36 -17.20 -18.74 3.49
N GLN A 37 -17.05 -19.99 3.96
CA GLN A 37 -17.90 -20.50 5.04
C GLN A 37 -17.72 -19.64 6.29
N ASN A 38 -18.82 -19.35 7.00
CA ASN A 38 -18.79 -18.54 8.21
C ASN A 38 -18.37 -19.38 9.44
N ILE A 39 -17.23 -20.06 9.34
CA ILE A 39 -16.63 -20.86 10.40
C ILE A 39 -15.35 -20.14 10.83
N GLU A 40 -15.18 -19.94 12.13
CA GLU A 40 -13.95 -19.37 12.70
C GLU A 40 -13.14 -20.48 13.37
N VAL A 41 -11.85 -20.55 13.07
CA VAL A 41 -10.93 -21.57 13.60
C VAL A 41 -9.68 -20.88 14.11
N ASN A 42 -9.16 -21.31 15.27
CA ASN A 42 -7.92 -20.74 15.80
C ASN A 42 -6.75 -21.07 14.86
N LYS A 43 -5.81 -20.15 14.71
CA LYS A 43 -4.58 -20.37 13.94
C LYS A 43 -3.83 -21.64 14.34
N SER A 44 -3.85 -22.05 15.62
CA SER A 44 -3.18 -23.26 16.10
C SER A 44 -3.78 -24.56 15.56
N GLU A 45 -5.05 -24.54 15.14
CA GLU A 45 -5.78 -25.72 14.67
C GLU A 45 -5.63 -25.96 13.16
N ILE A 46 -5.18 -24.95 12.42
CA ILE A 46 -4.94 -25.06 10.97
C ILE A 46 -3.47 -25.32 10.67
N LYS A 47 -3.20 -26.12 9.64
CA LYS A 47 -1.85 -26.52 9.23
C LYS A 47 -1.55 -26.06 7.81
N LEU A 48 -0.40 -25.43 7.60
CA LEU A 48 0.09 -25.09 6.26
C LEU A 48 0.87 -26.28 5.70
N ASN A 49 0.47 -26.77 4.53
CA ASN A 49 1.34 -27.59 3.70
C ASN A 49 2.30 -26.66 2.94
N GLY A 50 3.56 -26.63 3.33
CA GLY A 50 4.57 -25.74 2.74
C GLY A 50 4.86 -26.02 1.26
N ASN A 51 4.70 -27.27 0.80
CA ASN A 51 4.97 -27.66 -0.58
C ASN A 51 3.89 -27.15 -1.54
N GLU A 52 2.64 -27.09 -1.08
CA GLU A 52 1.50 -26.66 -1.90
C GLU A 52 1.07 -25.20 -1.67
N GLY A 53 1.46 -24.63 -0.52
CA GLY A 53 1.01 -23.31 -0.08
C GLY A 53 -0.48 -23.27 0.32
N ASN A 54 -1.05 -24.43 0.66
CA ASN A 54 -2.45 -24.60 1.06
C ASN A 54 -2.57 -24.83 2.58
N TRP A 55 -3.59 -24.24 3.17
CA TRP A 55 -3.97 -24.43 4.57
C TRP A 55 -5.02 -25.52 4.70
N TYR A 56 -4.92 -26.31 5.77
CA TYR A 56 -5.79 -27.44 6.07
C TYR A 56 -6.39 -27.31 7.47
N TYR A 57 -7.62 -27.76 7.60
CA TYR A 57 -8.31 -27.97 8.86
C TYR A 57 -8.94 -29.37 8.81
N ASN A 58 -8.69 -30.22 9.81
CA ASN A 58 -9.14 -31.61 9.84
C ASN A 58 -8.80 -32.38 8.55
N ASN A 59 -7.56 -32.24 8.07
CA ASN A 59 -7.03 -32.87 6.85
C ASN A 59 -7.77 -32.51 5.55
N LYS A 60 -8.60 -31.47 5.54
CA LYS A 60 -9.27 -30.92 4.35
C LYS A 60 -8.79 -29.52 4.06
N LEU A 61 -8.84 -29.10 2.79
CA LEU A 61 -8.53 -27.72 2.40
C LEU A 61 -9.40 -26.75 3.21
N PHE A 62 -8.76 -25.79 3.86
CA PHE A 62 -9.44 -24.89 4.77
C PHE A 62 -10.35 -23.92 4.00
N ASN A 63 -11.60 -23.83 4.45
CA ASN A 63 -12.58 -22.85 3.99
C ASN A 63 -13.26 -22.25 5.23
N GLY A 64 -13.01 -20.98 5.48
CA GLY A 64 -13.41 -20.34 6.72
C GLY A 64 -12.56 -19.12 7.07
N TYR A 65 -12.64 -18.69 8.31
CA TYR A 65 -11.86 -17.60 8.87
C TYR A 65 -10.88 -18.13 9.90
N MET A 66 -9.60 -17.88 9.70
CA MET A 66 -8.61 -18.03 10.75
C MET A 66 -8.68 -16.84 11.69
N VAL A 67 -8.68 -17.11 13.00
CA VAL A 67 -8.63 -16.10 14.05
C VAL A 67 -7.46 -16.32 14.99
N THR A 68 -6.92 -15.22 15.54
CA THR A 68 -6.05 -15.25 16.72
C THR A 68 -6.56 -14.25 17.76
N TYR A 69 -6.26 -14.53 19.02
CA TYR A 69 -6.60 -13.70 20.15
C TYR A 69 -5.34 -13.38 20.94
N THR A 70 -5.33 -12.23 21.62
CA THR A 70 -4.32 -11.93 22.64
C THR A 70 -4.52 -12.81 23.87
N ASP A 71 -3.54 -12.83 24.77
CA ASP A 71 -3.63 -13.56 26.05
C ASP A 71 -4.85 -13.15 26.89
N ASN A 72 -5.29 -11.90 26.74
CA ASN A 72 -6.48 -11.35 27.40
C ASN A 72 -7.79 -11.62 26.61
N GLY A 73 -7.77 -12.48 25.60
CA GLY A 73 -8.94 -12.89 24.82
C GLY A 73 -9.41 -11.88 23.76
N LYS A 74 -8.66 -10.81 23.48
CA LYS A 74 -9.07 -9.82 22.45
C LYS A 74 -8.70 -10.29 21.05
N LEU A 75 -9.60 -10.16 20.08
CA LEU A 75 -9.33 -10.52 18.69
C LEU A 75 -8.15 -9.72 18.13
N GLU A 76 -7.13 -10.43 17.65
CA GLU A 76 -5.89 -9.85 17.13
C GLU A 76 -5.82 -9.97 15.61
N GLN A 77 -6.30 -11.06 15.03
CA GLN A 77 -6.27 -11.31 13.59
C GLN A 77 -7.54 -12.04 13.14
N LYS A 78 -8.04 -11.68 11.96
CA LYS A 78 -9.10 -12.41 11.25
C LYS A 78 -8.79 -12.43 9.76
N VAL A 79 -8.64 -13.63 9.20
CA VAL A 79 -8.24 -13.82 7.80
C VAL A 79 -9.14 -14.86 7.15
N GLY A 80 -9.79 -14.50 6.04
CA GLY A 80 -10.59 -15.44 5.25
C GLY A 80 -9.73 -16.38 4.41
N PHE A 81 -10.19 -17.62 4.26
CA PHE A 81 -9.60 -18.66 3.45
C PHE A 81 -10.66 -19.35 2.60
N TYR A 82 -10.30 -19.68 1.36
CA TYR A 82 -11.11 -20.49 0.46
C TYR A 82 -10.21 -21.48 -0.27
N ASN A 83 -10.56 -22.77 -0.20
CA ASN A 83 -9.76 -23.87 -0.74
C ASN A 83 -8.28 -23.81 -0.31
N GLY A 84 -8.06 -23.58 0.98
CA GLY A 84 -6.74 -23.53 1.60
C GLY A 84 -5.94 -22.26 1.31
N LYS A 85 -6.47 -21.28 0.59
CA LYS A 85 -5.75 -20.04 0.23
C LYS A 85 -6.44 -18.82 0.80
N LYS A 86 -5.66 -17.81 1.21
CA LYS A 86 -6.17 -16.53 1.70
C LYS A 86 -7.09 -15.91 0.66
N GLN A 87 -8.25 -15.47 1.10
CA GLN A 87 -9.32 -14.98 0.25
C GLN A 87 -10.13 -13.92 1.01
N GLY A 88 -10.55 -12.87 0.31
CA GLY A 88 -11.38 -11.82 0.88
C GLY A 88 -10.60 -10.86 1.79
N ILE A 89 -11.31 -10.23 2.73
CA ILE A 89 -10.75 -9.20 3.60
C ILE A 89 -10.03 -9.85 4.78
N ALA A 90 -8.78 -9.48 4.98
CA ALA A 90 -8.01 -9.78 6.18
C ALA A 90 -7.87 -8.52 7.04
N LYS A 91 -8.04 -8.68 8.35
CA LYS A 91 -7.90 -7.62 9.35
C LYS A 91 -6.95 -8.07 10.46
N ILE A 92 -6.16 -7.13 10.95
CA ILE A 92 -5.29 -7.29 12.13
C ILE A 92 -5.56 -6.09 13.03
N TRP A 93 -5.61 -6.30 14.33
CA TRP A 93 -5.86 -5.28 15.35
C TRP A 93 -4.65 -5.16 16.29
N PHE A 94 -4.51 -3.99 16.89
CA PHE A 94 -3.60 -3.77 18.01
C PHE A 94 -4.22 -4.31 19.32
N PRO A 95 -3.43 -4.53 20.38
CA PRO A 95 -3.94 -4.94 21.69
C PRO A 95 -4.97 -3.97 22.30
N ASN A 96 -4.92 -2.69 21.90
CA ASN A 96 -5.90 -1.67 22.29
C ASN A 96 -7.23 -1.76 21.50
N GLY A 97 -7.39 -2.73 20.59
CA GLY A 97 -8.58 -2.95 19.78
C GLY A 97 -8.67 -2.10 18.51
N GLN A 98 -7.72 -1.18 18.28
CA GLN A 98 -7.70 -0.39 17.05
C GLN A 98 -7.24 -1.22 15.85
N LEU A 99 -7.77 -0.94 14.67
CA LEU A 99 -7.40 -1.65 13.44
C LEU A 99 -5.95 -1.33 13.07
N LYS A 100 -5.11 -2.35 12.95
CA LYS A 100 -3.69 -2.25 12.59
C LYS A 100 -3.47 -2.42 11.09
N VAL A 101 -4.13 -3.40 10.47
CA VAL A 101 -4.04 -3.68 9.03
C VAL A 101 -5.39 -4.08 8.47
N LYS A 102 -5.70 -3.62 7.26
CA LYS A 102 -6.79 -4.10 6.41
C LYS A 102 -6.22 -4.36 5.02
N SER A 103 -6.44 -5.56 4.52
CA SER A 103 -5.91 -5.98 3.23
C SER A 103 -6.87 -6.94 2.55
N HIS A 104 -6.88 -6.95 1.22
CA HIS A 104 -7.72 -7.87 0.46
C HIS A 104 -6.86 -8.90 -0.27
N TYR A 105 -7.30 -10.16 -0.23
CA TYR A 105 -6.63 -11.27 -0.86
C TYR A 105 -7.52 -11.96 -1.88
N GLN A 106 -6.90 -12.45 -2.94
CA GLN A 106 -7.48 -13.40 -3.87
C GLN A 106 -6.46 -14.51 -4.10
N GLN A 107 -6.78 -15.71 -3.62
CA GLN A 107 -5.94 -16.89 -3.78
C GLN A 107 -4.47 -16.63 -3.38
N ASN A 108 -4.25 -16.23 -2.12
CA ASN A 108 -2.96 -15.83 -1.54
C ASN A 108 -2.33 -14.53 -2.09
N LYS A 109 -2.86 -13.92 -3.15
CA LYS A 109 -2.32 -12.68 -3.71
C LYS A 109 -3.04 -11.46 -3.13
N LEU A 110 -2.28 -10.47 -2.68
CA LEU A 110 -2.84 -9.16 -2.35
C LEU A 110 -3.44 -8.50 -3.61
N ILE A 111 -4.64 -7.96 -3.45
CA ILE A 111 -5.35 -7.24 -4.50
C ILE A 111 -6.00 -5.98 -3.91
N GLY A 112 -6.16 -4.95 -4.74
CA GLY A 112 -6.82 -3.71 -4.35
C GLY A 112 -6.13 -3.02 -3.16
N SER A 113 -6.93 -2.39 -2.32
CA SER A 113 -6.45 -1.53 -1.25
C SER A 113 -5.81 -2.31 -0.11
N TYR A 114 -4.63 -1.84 0.31
CA TYR A 114 -3.96 -2.18 1.55
C TYR A 114 -3.86 -0.91 2.40
N LYS A 115 -4.26 -1.02 3.66
CA LYS A 115 -4.12 0.06 4.64
C LYS A 115 -3.56 -0.48 5.94
N SER A 116 -2.69 0.30 6.57
CA SER A 116 -2.26 0.07 7.94
C SER A 116 -2.35 1.36 8.74
N TRP A 117 -2.48 1.24 10.05
CA TRP A 117 -2.62 2.36 10.97
C TRP A 117 -1.62 2.24 12.12
N TRP A 118 -1.34 3.37 12.74
CA TRP A 118 -0.62 3.49 13.98
C TRP A 118 -1.52 3.14 15.18
N PRO A 119 -0.97 2.82 16.36
CA PRO A 119 -1.76 2.52 17.56
C PRO A 119 -2.65 3.67 18.05
N ASN A 120 -2.44 4.90 17.56
CA ASN A 120 -3.25 6.08 17.84
C ASN A 120 -4.37 6.31 16.79
N GLY A 121 -4.54 5.38 15.84
CA GLY A 121 -5.59 5.41 14.83
C GLY A 121 -5.25 6.20 13.58
N VAL A 122 -4.10 6.88 13.55
CA VAL A 122 -3.62 7.60 12.36
C VAL A 122 -3.22 6.61 11.28
N LEU A 123 -3.56 6.89 10.03
CA LEU A 123 -3.17 6.06 8.88
C LEU A 123 -1.64 6.01 8.78
N ALA A 124 -1.06 4.82 8.80
CA ALA A 124 0.39 4.61 8.72
C ALA A 124 0.85 4.35 7.29
N SER A 125 0.07 3.61 6.51
CA SER A 125 0.34 3.37 5.09
C SER A 125 -0.93 3.08 4.30
N GLU A 126 -0.91 3.48 3.04
CA GLU A 126 -1.93 3.16 2.05
C GLU A 126 -1.25 2.82 0.73
N ALA A 127 -1.71 1.74 0.12
CA ALA A 127 -1.16 1.17 -1.10
C ALA A 127 -2.27 0.46 -1.88
N ASN A 128 -2.05 0.26 -3.18
CA ASN A 128 -2.87 -0.62 -4.00
C ASN A 128 -2.03 -1.75 -4.60
N TYR A 129 -2.60 -2.95 -4.64
CA TYR A 129 -1.94 -4.14 -5.16
C TYR A 129 -2.71 -4.72 -6.34
N LYS A 130 -1.97 -5.24 -7.32
CA LYS A 130 -2.49 -6.05 -8.42
C LYS A 130 -1.69 -7.35 -8.47
N ASN A 131 -2.35 -8.48 -8.25
CA ASN A 131 -1.74 -9.81 -8.28
C ASN A 131 -0.50 -9.93 -7.36
N GLY A 132 -0.59 -9.36 -6.15
CA GLY A 132 0.51 -9.36 -5.17
C GLY A 132 1.60 -8.33 -5.42
N LYS A 133 1.51 -7.53 -6.49
CA LYS A 133 2.48 -6.47 -6.83
C LYS A 133 1.91 -5.10 -6.54
N LEU A 134 2.71 -4.23 -5.93
CA LEU A 134 2.34 -2.85 -5.66
C LEU A 134 2.11 -2.08 -6.98
N GLN A 135 1.06 -1.29 -7.05
CA GLN A 135 0.63 -0.57 -8.24
C GLN A 135 0.14 0.84 -7.88
N GLY A 136 0.67 1.84 -8.57
CA GLY A 136 0.37 3.24 -8.34
C GLY A 136 1.13 3.82 -7.15
N VAL A 137 0.51 4.79 -6.49
CA VAL A 137 1.14 5.54 -5.40
C VAL A 137 0.95 4.80 -4.06
N GLU A 138 2.06 4.53 -3.40
CA GLU A 138 2.12 4.21 -1.97
C GLU A 138 2.33 5.50 -1.18
N LYS A 139 1.55 5.67 -0.13
CA LYS A 139 1.76 6.73 0.86
C LYS A 139 2.07 6.11 2.22
N ARG A 140 2.94 6.77 2.98
CA ARG A 140 3.22 6.46 4.38
C ARG A 140 3.26 7.73 5.19
N TRP A 141 2.78 7.67 6.42
CA TRP A 141 2.71 8.80 7.33
C TRP A 141 3.39 8.47 8.66
N TYR A 142 3.90 9.51 9.31
CA TYR A 142 4.31 9.44 10.71
C TYR A 142 3.09 9.29 11.63
N ALA A 143 3.32 8.87 12.88
CA ALA A 143 2.26 8.78 13.89
C ALA A 143 1.59 10.13 14.17
N SER A 144 2.25 11.25 13.86
CA SER A 144 1.68 12.61 13.91
C SER A 144 0.66 12.90 12.80
N GLY A 145 0.55 12.04 11.79
CA GLY A 145 -0.29 12.26 10.60
C GLY A 145 0.39 13.00 9.46
N GLN A 146 1.61 13.49 9.65
CA GLN A 146 2.40 14.11 8.59
C GLN A 146 2.89 13.06 7.59
N ILE A 147 2.91 13.41 6.30
CA ILE A 147 3.40 12.52 5.25
C ILE A 147 4.89 12.24 5.45
N ALA A 148 5.26 10.97 5.45
CA ALA A 148 6.64 10.52 5.56
C ALA A 148 7.20 10.12 4.19
N LYS A 149 6.39 9.43 3.38
CA LYS A 149 6.78 8.95 2.04
C LYS A 149 5.62 8.99 1.06
N GLN A 150 5.94 9.30 -0.19
CA GLN A 150 5.07 9.12 -1.33
C GLN A 150 5.90 8.51 -2.47
N MET A 151 5.61 7.27 -2.80
CA MET A 151 6.41 6.47 -3.72
C MET A 151 5.51 5.92 -4.82
N THR A 152 5.96 5.94 -6.07
CA THR A 152 5.17 5.50 -7.23
C THR A 152 5.72 4.20 -7.79
N TYR A 153 4.86 3.22 -7.98
CA TYR A 153 5.23 1.88 -8.45
C TYR A 153 4.40 1.42 -9.63
N THR A 154 5.03 0.65 -10.52
CA THR A 154 4.39 -0.12 -11.58
C THR A 154 4.86 -1.56 -11.49
N ASN A 155 3.93 -2.51 -11.36
CA ASN A 155 4.25 -3.94 -11.23
C ASN A 155 5.28 -4.25 -10.13
N GLY A 156 5.21 -3.54 -9.00
CA GLY A 156 6.09 -3.71 -7.84
C GLY A 156 7.48 -3.08 -7.98
N LYS A 157 7.76 -2.35 -9.07
CA LYS A 157 9.01 -1.61 -9.27
C LYS A 157 8.75 -0.11 -9.22
N GLU A 158 9.69 0.66 -8.68
CA GLU A 158 9.60 2.12 -8.67
C GLU A 158 9.53 2.65 -10.11
N GLU A 159 8.52 3.46 -10.40
CA GLU A 159 8.32 4.11 -11.70
C GLU A 159 7.54 5.41 -11.46
N GLY A 160 8.09 6.54 -11.89
CA GLY A 160 7.63 7.89 -11.58
C GLY A 160 8.31 8.51 -10.35
N MET A 161 7.67 9.54 -9.80
CA MET A 161 8.23 10.35 -8.72
C MET A 161 8.25 9.65 -7.37
N GLN A 162 9.36 9.82 -6.65
CA GLN A 162 9.63 9.29 -5.32
C GLN A 162 10.00 10.44 -4.38
N LYS A 163 9.25 10.59 -3.29
CA LYS A 163 9.45 11.66 -2.30
C LYS A 163 9.42 11.12 -0.89
N ALA A 164 10.25 11.67 -0.03
CA ALA A 164 10.20 11.41 1.39
C ALA A 164 10.60 12.64 2.20
N TRP A 165 9.94 12.80 3.35
CA TRP A 165 10.08 13.95 4.24
C TRP A 165 10.51 13.49 5.62
N LEU A 166 11.30 14.32 6.30
CA LEU A 166 11.63 14.15 7.72
C LEU A 166 10.43 14.55 8.59
N LYS A 167 10.50 14.24 9.89
CA LYS A 167 9.45 14.61 10.86
C LYS A 167 9.22 16.12 11.01
N ASN A 168 10.20 16.95 10.63
CA ASN A 168 10.07 18.41 10.61
C ASN A 168 9.48 18.93 9.27
N GLY A 169 9.07 18.03 8.37
CA GLY A 169 8.51 18.37 7.06
C GLY A 169 9.55 18.66 5.96
N LYS A 170 10.85 18.64 6.27
CA LYS A 170 11.92 18.86 5.28
C LYS A 170 11.97 17.69 4.29
N LEU A 171 11.93 17.99 3.00
CA LEU A 171 12.09 17.01 1.92
C LEU A 171 13.54 16.48 1.95
N TYR A 172 13.73 15.16 2.11
CA TYR A 172 15.05 14.54 2.15
C TYR A 172 15.31 13.55 1.01
N VAL A 173 14.26 13.13 0.30
CA VAL A 173 14.35 12.33 -0.94
C VAL A 173 13.48 12.97 -1.99
N ASN A 174 14.03 13.17 -3.19
CA ASN A 174 13.30 13.66 -4.34
C ASN A 174 13.98 13.21 -5.63
N TYR A 175 13.48 12.13 -6.21
CA TYR A 175 13.96 11.63 -7.50
C TYR A 175 12.82 11.02 -8.32
N GLU A 176 13.04 10.87 -9.61
CA GLU A 176 12.19 10.15 -10.53
C GLU A 176 12.84 8.81 -10.90
N ALA A 177 12.10 7.71 -10.77
CA ALA A 177 12.49 6.42 -11.32
C ALA A 177 11.85 6.28 -12.71
N LYS A 178 12.65 6.01 -13.75
CA LYS A 178 12.15 5.82 -15.11
C LYS A 178 12.94 4.75 -15.82
N ASN A 179 12.27 3.70 -16.29
CA ASN A 179 12.91 2.56 -16.95
C ASN A 179 14.05 1.94 -16.12
N GLY A 180 13.87 1.87 -14.80
CA GLY A 180 14.87 1.34 -13.87
C GLY A 180 16.07 2.26 -13.60
N ARG A 181 16.11 3.46 -14.19
CA ARG A 181 17.11 4.50 -13.90
C ARG A 181 16.53 5.55 -12.98
N ILE A 182 17.41 6.26 -12.27
CA ILE A 182 17.01 7.26 -11.27
C ILE A 182 17.58 8.61 -11.63
N PHE A 183 16.72 9.63 -11.59
CA PHE A 183 17.01 11.01 -11.92
C PHE A 183 16.67 11.90 -10.72
N GLY A 184 17.66 12.56 -10.13
CA GLY A 184 17.48 13.42 -8.96
C GLY A 184 18.16 12.90 -7.69
N MET A 185 17.72 13.39 -6.54
CA MET A 185 18.40 13.21 -5.26
C MET A 185 17.77 12.08 -4.44
N LYS A 186 18.49 10.96 -4.31
CA LYS A 186 18.10 9.85 -3.43
C LYS A 186 18.23 10.18 -1.93
N LYS A 187 19.11 11.13 -1.59
CA LYS A 187 19.35 11.60 -0.23
C LYS A 187 19.88 13.03 -0.32
N ALA A 188 19.10 14.00 0.14
CA ALA A 188 19.54 15.36 0.33
C ALA A 188 20.09 15.48 1.75
N ASN A 189 21.39 15.24 1.92
CA ASN A 189 22.11 15.93 2.99
C ASN A 189 22.37 17.34 2.43
N LEU A 190 21.97 18.40 3.14
CA LEU A 190 22.35 19.75 2.71
C LEU A 190 23.88 19.85 2.72
N CYS A 191 24.47 20.38 1.64
CA CYS A 191 25.91 20.60 1.52
C CYS A 191 26.40 21.80 2.36
N TYR A 192 25.49 22.48 3.06
CA TYR A 192 25.78 23.55 4.01
C TYR A 192 24.81 23.45 5.19
N GLN A 193 25.33 23.55 6.41
CA GLN A 193 24.52 23.76 7.60
C GLN A 193 24.00 25.20 7.52
N LEU A 194 22.68 25.39 7.51
CA LEU A 194 22.10 26.71 7.73
C LEU A 194 22.52 27.14 9.15
N GLU A 195 23.01 28.36 9.31
CA GLU A 195 23.70 28.85 10.52
C GLU A 195 22.87 28.72 11.81
N ASP A 196 21.56 28.45 11.70
CA ASP A 196 20.63 28.30 12.82
C ASP A 196 19.91 26.92 12.90
N GLU A 197 20.36 25.88 12.17
CA GLU A 197 19.78 24.54 12.32
C GLU A 197 20.39 23.81 13.54
N VAL A 198 19.73 23.92 14.69
CA VAL A 198 20.01 23.06 15.85
C VAL A 198 19.50 21.65 15.54
N VAL A 199 20.39 20.79 15.08
CA VAL A 199 20.14 19.35 14.97
C VAL A 199 20.22 18.75 16.36
N ILE A 200 19.07 18.52 16.99
CA ILE A 200 19.01 17.76 18.24
C ILE A 200 19.16 16.28 17.90
N GLU A 201 20.38 15.78 17.98
CA GLU A 201 20.65 14.34 17.95
C GLU A 201 20.20 13.73 19.28
N ASP A 202 19.11 12.96 19.24
CA ASP A 202 18.70 12.13 20.36
C ASP A 202 19.73 11.00 20.54
N GLU A 203 20.39 10.96 21.70
CA GLU A 203 21.43 9.98 22.09
C GLU A 203 20.98 8.52 21.95
N ARG A 204 19.68 8.26 21.75
CA ARG A 204 19.17 6.92 21.41
C ARG A 204 19.61 6.40 20.04
N THR A 205 20.28 7.20 19.22
CA THR A 205 20.83 6.76 17.92
C THR A 205 22.27 6.25 18.00
N ILE A 206 22.95 6.37 19.16
CA ILE A 206 24.36 6.00 19.33
C ILE A 206 24.58 4.52 19.71
N SER A 207 23.54 3.70 19.86
CA SER A 207 23.72 2.29 20.29
C SER A 207 23.84 1.23 19.19
N ILE A 208 23.95 1.57 17.88
CA ILE A 208 24.06 0.53 16.83
C ILE A 208 25.44 0.44 16.17
N PHE A 209 26.32 1.44 16.26
CA PHE A 209 27.69 1.29 15.77
C PHE A 209 28.66 1.98 16.72
N GLY A 210 29.17 1.20 17.67
CA GLY A 210 30.26 1.63 18.53
C GLY A 210 31.54 1.75 17.72
N GLU A 211 32.18 2.92 17.77
CA GLU A 211 33.62 3.05 17.67
C GLU A 211 34.10 4.34 18.35
N LYS A 212 35.29 4.23 18.96
CA LYS A 212 35.83 5.05 20.06
C LYS A 212 36.04 6.52 19.70
N LYS A 213 35.65 7.43 20.62
CA LYS A 213 36.15 8.82 20.65
C LYS A 213 37.67 8.82 20.84
N LYS A 214 38.42 9.44 19.92
CA LYS A 214 39.78 9.95 20.18
C LYS A 214 39.69 11.44 20.52
N ASN A 215 40.10 11.77 21.74
CA ASN A 215 40.37 13.12 22.22
C ASN A 215 41.46 13.80 21.39
N ILE A 216 41.26 15.07 21.02
CA ILE A 216 42.33 16.05 20.76
C ILE A 216 41.85 17.42 21.33
N PRO A 217 42.71 18.21 22.02
CA PRO A 217 42.32 19.06 23.14
C PRO A 217 42.02 20.53 22.78
N ASN A 218 41.42 21.21 23.76
CA ASN A 218 41.15 22.65 23.86
C ASN A 218 42.24 23.57 23.27
N ILE A 219 41.82 24.49 22.39
CA ILE A 219 42.58 25.71 22.09
C ILE A 219 41.84 26.89 22.73
N LYS A 220 42.50 27.52 23.71
CA LYS A 220 42.10 28.77 24.36
C LYS A 220 42.15 29.91 23.35
N THR A 221 41.08 30.67 23.22
CA THR A 221 41.09 31.97 22.54
C THR A 221 41.63 33.03 23.51
N LEU A 222 42.76 33.66 23.16
CA LEU A 222 43.27 34.86 23.80
C LEU A 222 42.49 36.07 23.27
N GLN A 223 42.02 36.91 24.20
CA GLN A 223 41.48 38.24 23.93
C GLN A 223 42.57 39.16 23.37
N LYS A 224 42.16 40.07 22.48
CA LYS A 224 42.74 41.41 22.39
C LYS A 224 41.63 42.40 22.08
#